data_AF-A0A842YLS7-F1
#
_entry.id   AF-A0A842YLS7-F1
#
_cell.length_a   1.000
_cell.length_b   1.000
_cell.length_c   1.000
_cell.angle_alpha   90.00
_cell.angle_beta   90.00
_cell.angle_gamma   90.00
#
_symmetry.space_group_name_H-M   'P 1'
#
loop_
_entity.id
_entity.type
_entity.pdbx_description
1 polymer ?
#
loop_
_entity_poly.entity_id
_entity_poly.type
_entity_poly.pdbx_seq_one_letter_code
_entity_poly.pdbx_strand_id
1 'polypeptide(L)'
;MTIKFTTNEIRYIALFESMTGAMVKDCIVDDENGKVTFLVKKGDMGLAIGKKGSTVAKVQKALDKGVEVIEHSNDPVEFIKNLMAPAKVRSIRILQKENGEKIATVETDPKNKRIAIGRGGQNIERARLLARRQHNISNIIIK
;
A
#
# COMPACT_ATOMS: atom_id res chain seq x y z
N MET A 1 0.67 -15.29 -8.10
CA MET A 1 1.38 -15.72 -6.87
C MET A 1 0.33 -15.77 -5.77
N THR A 2 0.25 -16.85 -4.98
CA THR A 2 -0.75 -16.94 -3.89
C THR A 2 -0.22 -16.21 -2.67
N ILE A 3 -0.92 -15.17 -2.22
CA ILE A 3 -0.57 -14.42 -1.01
C ILE A 3 -0.97 -15.28 0.19
N LYS A 4 -0.04 -15.49 1.11
CA LYS A 4 -0.29 -16.18 2.37
C LYS A 4 -0.37 -15.15 3.48
N PHE A 5 -1.47 -15.17 4.22
CA PHE A 5 -1.69 -14.32 5.37
C PHE A 5 -1.47 -15.10 6.67
N THR A 6 -0.92 -14.41 7.66
CA THR A 6 -0.84 -14.85 9.05
C THR A 6 -2.23 -14.78 9.71
N THR A 7 -2.38 -15.44 10.86
CA THR A 7 -3.63 -15.39 11.65
C THR A 7 -4.02 -13.96 12.03
N ASN A 8 -3.04 -13.10 12.35
CA ASN A 8 -3.29 -11.71 12.69
C ASN A 8 -3.78 -10.90 11.48
N GLU A 9 -3.15 -11.08 10.32
CA GLU A 9 -3.58 -10.44 9.06
C GLU A 9 -5.01 -10.87 8.71
N ILE A 10 -5.33 -12.16 8.78
CA ILE A 10 -6.70 -12.66 8.52
C ILE A 10 -7.72 -12.01 9.46
N ARG A 11 -7.39 -11.92 10.75
CA ARG A 11 -8.29 -11.30 11.75
C ARG A 11 -8.52 -9.82 11.48
N TYR A 12 -7.46 -9.08 11.14
CA TYR A 12 -7.57 -7.66 10.82
C TYR A 12 -8.27 -7.41 9.49
N ILE A 13 -8.05 -8.26 8.48
CA ILE A 13 -8.81 -8.24 7.23
C ILE A 13 -10.30 -8.40 7.54
N ALA A 14 -10.69 -9.46 8.24
CA ALA A 14 -12.10 -9.74 8.54
C ALA A 14 -12.77 -8.59 9.32
N LEU A 15 -12.06 -8.01 10.30
CA LEU A 15 -12.55 -6.85 11.04
C LEU A 15 -12.72 -5.62 10.13
N PHE A 16 -11.72 -5.33 9.30
CA PHE A 16 -11.75 -4.19 8.38
C PHE A 16 -12.91 -4.31 7.39
N GLU A 17 -13.07 -5.46 6.75
CA GLU A 17 -14.14 -5.72 5.79
C GLU A 17 -15.52 -5.64 6.48
N SER A 18 -15.67 -6.22 7.68
CA SER A 18 -16.93 -6.15 8.44
C SER A 18 -17.31 -4.73 8.86
N MET A 19 -16.34 -3.85 9.13
CA MET A 19 -16.61 -2.48 9.57
C MET A 19 -16.79 -1.49 8.42
N THR A 20 -16.16 -1.75 7.27
CA THR A 20 -16.09 -0.80 6.15
C THR A 20 -16.95 -1.21 4.95
N GLY A 21 -17.18 -2.51 4.75
CA GLY A 21 -17.76 -3.06 3.52
C GLY A 21 -16.80 -3.05 2.32
N ALA A 22 -15.56 -2.58 2.47
CA ALA A 22 -14.55 -2.61 1.43
C ALA A 22 -13.93 -4.01 1.34
N MET A 23 -13.58 -4.45 0.12
CA MET A 23 -12.89 -5.72 -0.10
C MET A 23 -11.37 -5.55 -0.01
N VAL A 24 -10.73 -6.31 0.87
CA VAL A 24 -9.27 -6.29 1.06
C VAL A 24 -8.60 -7.30 0.13
N LYS A 25 -7.58 -6.83 -0.59
CA LYS A 25 -6.75 -7.58 -1.53
C LYS A 25 -5.43 -8.04 -0.91
N ASP A 26 -4.89 -7.25 0.01
CA ASP A 26 -3.64 -7.53 0.72
C ASP A 26 -3.65 -6.81 2.07
N CYS A 27 -2.85 -7.33 3.00
CA CYS A 27 -2.68 -6.76 4.33
C CYS A 27 -1.20 -6.89 4.72
N ILE A 28 -0.66 -5.82 5.28
CA ILE A 28 0.67 -5.81 5.89
C ILE A 28 0.52 -5.30 7.32
N VAL A 29 0.96 -6.11 8.27
CA VAL A 29 1.05 -5.73 9.68
C VAL A 29 2.50 -5.37 9.99
N ASP A 30 2.70 -4.14 10.43
CA ASP A 30 3.97 -3.62 10.94
C ASP A 30 3.81 -3.42 12.44
N ASP A 31 4.15 -4.46 13.21
CA ASP A 31 4.02 -4.43 14.66
C ASP A 31 5.05 -3.50 15.32
N GLU A 32 6.24 -3.35 14.71
CA GLU A 32 7.31 -2.46 15.21
C GLU A 32 6.85 -0.99 15.21
N ASN A 33 6.14 -0.57 14.16
CA ASN A 33 5.61 0.79 14.04
C ASN A 33 4.14 0.91 14.43
N GLY A 34 3.53 -0.17 14.96
CA GLY A 34 2.14 -0.20 15.38
C GLY A 34 1.16 0.20 14.26
N LYS A 35 1.38 -0.26 13.03
CA LYS A 35 0.61 0.14 11.85
C LYS A 35 0.10 -1.08 11.06
N VAL A 36 -1.12 -0.98 10.55
CA VAL A 36 -1.69 -1.95 9.61
C VAL A 36 -1.99 -1.24 8.29
N THR A 37 -1.50 -1.80 7.19
CA THR A 37 -1.81 -1.31 5.84
C THR A 37 -2.76 -2.26 5.15
N PHE A 38 -3.92 -1.74 4.74
CA PHE A 38 -4.91 -2.47 3.94
C PHE A 38 -4.81 -2.04 2.49
N LEU A 39 -4.63 -3.02 1.61
CA LEU A 39 -4.79 -2.81 0.18
C LEU A 39 -6.22 -3.17 -0.20
N VAL A 40 -7.02 -2.20 -0.61
CA VAL A 40 -8.43 -2.41 -0.96
C VAL A 40 -8.61 -2.51 -2.47
N LYS A 41 -9.68 -3.17 -2.90
CA LYS A 41 -10.09 -3.21 -4.32
C LYS A 41 -10.30 -1.78 -4.86
N LYS A 42 -9.99 -1.58 -6.15
CA LYS A 42 -10.30 -0.34 -6.87
C LYS A 42 -11.80 -0.02 -6.78
N GLY A 43 -12.12 1.20 -6.35
CA GLY A 43 -13.48 1.68 -6.10
C GLY A 43 -13.91 1.65 -4.63
N ASP A 44 -13.24 0.87 -3.78
CA ASP A 44 -13.66 0.67 -2.39
C ASP A 44 -13.02 1.68 -1.42
N MET A 45 -12.14 2.57 -1.92
CA MET A 45 -11.50 3.60 -1.08
C MET A 45 -12.54 4.49 -0.37
N GLY A 46 -13.66 4.82 -1.03
CA GLY A 46 -14.73 5.60 -0.41
C GLY A 46 -15.41 4.89 0.76
N LEU A 47 -15.61 3.57 0.66
CA LEU A 47 -16.16 2.72 1.72
C LEU A 47 -15.18 2.61 2.90
N ALA A 48 -13.91 2.36 2.59
CA ALA A 48 -12.84 2.26 3.59
C ALA A 48 -12.67 3.55 4.41
N ILE A 49 -12.66 4.71 3.77
CA ILE A 49 -12.46 6.00 4.44
C ILE A 49 -13.74 6.46 5.15
N GLY A 50 -14.88 6.35 4.47
CA GLY A 50 -16.16 6.88 4.94
C GLY A 50 -16.23 8.42 4.96
N LYS A 51 -17.40 8.96 5.28
CA LYS A 51 -17.62 10.43 5.31
C LYS A 51 -16.62 11.09 6.27
N LYS A 52 -15.80 12.01 5.75
CA LYS A 52 -14.75 12.73 6.49
C LYS A 52 -13.78 11.81 7.27
N GLY A 53 -13.53 10.60 6.78
CA GLY A 53 -12.63 9.66 7.47
C GLY A 53 -13.24 8.96 8.69
N SER A 54 -14.54 9.09 8.92
CA SER A 54 -15.20 8.51 10.10
C SER A 54 -15.09 6.99 10.19
N THR A 55 -15.00 6.28 9.07
CA THR A 55 -14.96 4.80 9.07
C THR A 55 -13.56 4.31 9.38
N VAL A 56 -12.55 4.83 8.67
CA VAL A 56 -11.15 4.49 8.96
C VAL A 56 -10.74 4.88 10.39
N ALA A 57 -11.27 5.97 10.94
CA ALA A 57 -11.03 6.35 12.34
C ALA A 57 -11.61 5.35 13.35
N LYS A 58 -12.79 4.76 13.07
CA LYS A 58 -13.37 3.69 13.91
C LYS A 58 -12.52 2.43 13.85
N VAL A 59 -12.05 2.06 12.66
CA VAL A 59 -11.14 0.91 12.48
C VAL A 59 -9.84 1.14 13.24
N GLN A 60 -9.23 2.33 13.12
CA GLN A 60 -8.02 2.69 13.85
C GLN A 60 -8.18 2.52 15.36
N LYS A 61 -9.32 2.98 15.91
CA LYS A 61 -9.66 2.81 17.33
C LYS A 61 -9.86 1.34 17.72
N ALA A 62 -10.49 0.55 16.86
CA ALA A 62 -10.74 -0.88 17.13
C ALA A 62 -9.46 -1.72 17.09
N LEU A 63 -8.49 -1.34 16.26
CA LEU A 63 -7.21 -2.03 16.12
C LEU A 63 -6.15 -1.57 17.12
N ASP A 64 -6.36 -0.43 17.77
CA ASP A 64 -5.35 0.26 18.60
C ASP A 64 -3.98 0.41 17.90
N LYS A 65 -4.03 0.63 16.57
CA LYS A 65 -2.89 0.73 15.66
C LYS A 65 -3.17 1.78 14.62
N GLY A 66 -2.12 2.41 14.07
CA GLY A 66 -2.25 3.27 12.90
C GLY A 66 -2.80 2.48 11.70
N VAL A 67 -3.67 3.11 10.91
CA VAL A 67 -4.28 2.49 9.73
C VAL A 67 -3.89 3.26 8.48
N GLU A 68 -3.37 2.53 7.49
CA GLU A 68 -3.13 3.04 6.14
C GLU A 68 -4.02 2.26 5.16
N VAL A 69 -4.67 2.96 4.25
CA VAL A 69 -5.52 2.35 3.22
C VAL A 69 -4.97 2.75 1.86
N ILE A 70 -4.76 1.77 0.99
CA ILE A 70 -4.22 1.97 -0.36
C ILE A 70 -5.16 1.31 -1.35
N GLU A 71 -5.45 2.00 -2.44
CA GLU A 71 -6.29 1.45 -3.51
C GLU A 71 -5.43 0.63 -4.48
N HIS A 72 -5.86 -0.59 -4.76
CA HIS A 72 -5.27 -1.43 -5.80
C HIS A 72 -5.55 -0.86 -7.20
N SER A 73 -4.66 -1.09 -8.15
CA SER A 73 -4.93 -0.91 -9.58
C SER A 73 -4.31 -2.05 -10.37
N ASN A 74 -4.96 -2.45 -11.46
CA ASN A 74 -4.37 -3.42 -12.40
C ASN A 74 -3.29 -2.76 -13.27
N ASP A 75 -3.34 -1.43 -13.44
CA ASP A 75 -2.26 -0.69 -14.07
C ASP A 75 -1.11 -0.54 -13.07
N PRO A 76 0.07 -1.13 -13.31
CA PRO A 76 1.18 -1.06 -12.36
C PRO A 76 1.72 0.36 -12.18
N VAL A 77 1.53 1.27 -13.15
CA VAL A 77 1.93 2.68 -13.01
C VAL A 77 1.03 3.40 -12.01
N GLU A 78 -0.30 3.30 -12.19
CA GLU A 78 -1.28 3.80 -11.23
C GLU A 78 -1.10 3.15 -9.84
N PHE A 79 -0.85 1.85 -9.79
CA PHE A 79 -0.62 1.15 -8.53
C PHE A 79 0.58 1.70 -7.76
N ILE A 80 1.73 1.87 -8.43
CA ILE A 80 2.92 2.47 -7.79
C ILE A 80 2.63 3.90 -7.36
N LYS A 81 1.89 4.68 -8.16
CA LYS A 81 1.49 6.03 -7.77
C LYS A 81 0.66 6.02 -6.47
N ASN A 82 -0.28 5.08 -6.34
CA ASN A 82 -1.07 4.91 -5.12
C ASN A 82 -0.21 4.49 -3.92
N LEU A 83 0.77 3.61 -4.13
CA LEU A 83 1.70 3.19 -3.08
C LEU A 83 2.57 4.33 -2.53
N MET A 84 2.87 5.34 -3.36
CA MET A 84 3.68 6.49 -2.99
C MET A 84 2.89 7.60 -2.30
N ALA A 85 1.56 7.54 -2.29
CA ALA A 85 0.73 8.56 -1.63
C ALA A 85 1.11 8.68 -0.14
N PRO A 86 1.25 9.92 0.41
CA PRO A 86 0.91 11.22 -0.18
C PRO A 86 2.04 11.89 -0.99
N ALA A 87 3.18 11.23 -1.20
CA ALA A 87 4.27 11.81 -1.99
C ALA A 87 3.86 11.99 -3.45
N LYS A 88 4.07 13.20 -3.98
CA LYS A 88 3.85 13.51 -5.39
C LYS A 88 5.02 13.00 -6.22
N VAL A 89 4.71 12.18 -7.22
CA VAL A 89 5.65 11.65 -8.18
C VAL A 89 5.53 12.42 -9.50
N ARG A 90 6.66 12.66 -10.17
CA ARG A 90 6.72 13.34 -11.49
C ARG A 90 6.51 12.34 -12.61
N SER A 91 7.20 11.20 -12.55
CA SER A 91 7.10 10.15 -13.54
C SER A 91 7.34 8.78 -12.90
N ILE A 92 6.76 7.74 -13.49
CA ILE A 92 7.00 6.35 -13.13
C ILE A 92 7.32 5.60 -14.42
N ARG A 93 8.42 4.85 -14.43
CA ARG A 93 8.82 3.99 -15.55
C ARG A 93 9.04 2.57 -15.04
N ILE A 94 8.51 1.59 -15.75
CA ILE A 94 8.71 0.18 -15.42
C ILE A 94 9.60 -0.41 -16.51
N LEU A 95 10.76 -0.90 -16.08
CA LEU A 95 11.74 -1.54 -16.94
C LEU A 95 11.67 -3.05 -16.70
N GLN A 96 11.56 -3.82 -17.77
CA GLN A 96 11.70 -5.27 -17.74
C GLN A 96 13.10 -5.62 -18.26
N LYS A 97 13.88 -6.29 -17.43
CA LYS A 97 15.18 -6.85 -17.83
C LYS A 97 14.98 -8.09 -18.68
N GLU A 98 16.05 -8.51 -19.38
CA GLU A 98 16.05 -9.70 -20.23
C GLU A 98 15.70 -10.99 -19.46
N ASN A 99 16.06 -11.08 -18.19
CA ASN A 99 15.70 -12.20 -17.30
C ASN A 99 14.23 -12.18 -16.81
N GLY A 100 13.40 -11.25 -17.31
CA GLY A 100 12.00 -11.09 -16.93
C GLY A 100 11.77 -10.27 -15.65
N GLU A 101 12.83 -9.83 -14.97
CA GLU A 101 12.73 -9.02 -13.76
C GLU A 101 12.17 -7.62 -14.07
N LYS A 102 11.15 -7.18 -13.32
CA LYS A 102 10.57 -5.84 -13.46
C LYS A 102 11.07 -4.91 -12.36
N ILE A 103 11.58 -3.73 -12.73
CA ILE A 103 12.01 -2.67 -11.82
C ILE A 103 11.25 -1.39 -12.14
N ALA A 104 10.70 -0.76 -11.12
CA ALA A 104 10.11 0.56 -11.24
C ALA A 104 11.10 1.66 -10.86
N THR A 105 11.19 2.70 -11.69
CA THR A 105 11.87 3.95 -11.38
C THR A 105 10.84 5.04 -11.18
N VAL A 106 10.89 5.73 -10.04
CA VAL A 106 9.98 6.80 -9.66
C VAL A 106 10.79 8.09 -9.54
N GLU A 107 10.44 9.11 -10.33
CA GLU A 107 11.08 10.43 -10.24
C GLU A 107 10.27 11.34 -9.33
N THR A 108 10.93 12.01 -8.38
CA THR A 108 10.30 12.91 -7.42
C THR A 108 11.14 14.18 -7.23
N ASP A 109 10.57 15.23 -6.63
CA ASP A 109 11.40 16.31 -6.08
C ASP A 109 12.00 15.89 -4.73
N PRO A 110 13.06 16.57 -4.24
CA PRO A 110 13.73 16.19 -2.98
C PRO A 110 12.81 16.14 -1.76
N LYS A 111 11.76 16.98 -1.72
CA LYS A 111 10.79 16.99 -0.62
C LYS A 111 9.93 15.73 -0.65
N ASN A 112 9.40 15.39 -1.83
CA ASN A 112 8.59 14.19 -2.04
C ASN A 112 9.41 12.91 -1.94
N LYS A 113 10.70 12.93 -2.30
CA LYS A 113 11.62 11.80 -2.11
C LYS A 113 11.64 11.34 -0.65
N ARG A 114 11.78 12.29 0.29
CA ARG A 114 11.79 12.00 1.73
C ARG A 114 10.46 11.40 2.19
N ILE A 115 9.33 11.92 1.69
CA ILE A 115 7.99 11.42 2.02
C ILE A 115 7.78 10.00 1.46
N ALA A 116 8.19 9.76 0.22
CA ALA A 116 8.08 8.48 -0.46
C ALA A 116 8.92 7.38 0.21
N ILE A 117 10.12 7.73 0.72
CA ILE A 117 10.95 6.81 1.51
C ILE A 117 10.30 6.56 2.88
N GLY A 118 9.78 7.61 3.53
CA GLY A 118 9.23 7.53 4.87
C GLY A 118 10.31 7.42 5.95
N ARG A 119 9.89 7.50 7.22
CA ARG A 119 10.81 7.35 8.37
C ARG A 119 11.40 5.93 8.35
N GLY A 120 12.72 5.82 8.44
CA GLY A 120 13.41 4.52 8.43
C GLY A 120 13.22 3.69 7.14
N GLY A 121 12.69 4.28 6.05
CA GLY A 121 12.39 3.52 4.83
C GLY A 121 11.05 2.78 4.85
N GLN A 122 10.24 2.94 5.89
CA GLN A 122 9.00 2.17 6.08
C GLN A 122 8.05 2.23 4.85
N ASN A 123 7.95 3.38 4.18
CA ASN A 123 7.00 3.56 3.08
C ASN A 123 7.52 2.88 1.81
N ILE A 124 8.83 2.98 1.52
CA ILE A 124 9.42 2.36 0.33
C ILE A 124 9.50 0.83 0.48
N GLU A 125 9.78 0.32 1.68
CA GLU A 125 9.77 -1.14 1.93
C GLU A 125 8.36 -1.73 1.79
N ARG A 126 7.36 -1.08 2.38
CA ARG A 126 5.95 -1.44 2.18
C ARG A 126 5.59 -1.43 0.70
N ALA A 127 5.96 -0.38 -0.03
CA ALA A 127 5.67 -0.27 -1.45
C ALA A 127 6.34 -1.38 -2.27
N ARG A 128 7.60 -1.72 -1.99
CA ARG A 128 8.32 -2.84 -2.63
C ARG A 128 7.61 -4.16 -2.37
N LEU A 129 7.20 -4.43 -1.13
CA LEU A 129 6.50 -5.66 -0.77
C LEU A 129 5.18 -5.81 -1.54
N LEU A 130 4.35 -4.76 -1.55
CA LEU A 130 3.07 -4.78 -2.28
C LEU A 130 3.27 -4.87 -3.80
N ALA A 131 4.22 -4.12 -4.37
CA ALA A 131 4.52 -4.16 -5.80
C ALA A 131 5.02 -5.55 -6.24
N ARG A 132 5.79 -6.23 -5.40
CA ARG A 132 6.21 -7.62 -5.63
C ARG A 132 5.03 -8.59 -5.58
N ARG A 133 4.19 -8.51 -4.55
CA ARG A 133 3.02 -9.40 -4.37
C ARG A 133 1.99 -9.24 -5.50
N GLN A 134 1.70 -8.01 -5.89
CA GLN A 134 0.57 -7.69 -6.78
C GLN A 134 0.96 -7.63 -8.26
N HIS A 135 2.17 -7.16 -8.59
CA HIS A 135 2.60 -6.94 -9.99
C HIS A 135 3.91 -7.61 -10.38
N ASN A 136 4.51 -8.42 -9.50
CA ASN A 136 5.82 -9.05 -9.71
C ASN A 136 6.91 -8.02 -10.05
N ILE A 137 6.87 -6.85 -9.40
CA ILE A 137 7.90 -5.82 -9.51
C ILE A 137 8.91 -6.05 -8.39
N SER A 138 10.13 -6.42 -8.76
CA SER A 138 11.18 -6.86 -7.84
C SER A 138 11.74 -5.70 -7.02
N ASN A 139 11.76 -4.49 -7.57
CA ASN A 139 12.30 -3.32 -6.87
C ASN A 139 11.66 -2.01 -7.34
N ILE A 140 11.69 -1.02 -6.45
CA ILE A 140 11.32 0.37 -6.70
C ILE A 140 12.52 1.25 -6.35
N ILE A 141 12.94 2.08 -7.31
CA ILE A 141 14.05 3.03 -7.17
C ILE A 141 13.48 4.44 -7.23
N ILE A 142 13.69 5.24 -6.17
CA ILE A 142 13.27 6.64 -6.14
C ILE A 142 14.45 7.54 -6.52
N LYS A 143 14.29 8.28 -7.61
CA LYS A 143 15.24 9.30 -8.08
C LYS A 143 14.87 10.66 -7.50
#